data_AF-A0A2S1GUI3-F1
#
_entry.id   AF-A0A2S1GUI3-F1
#
_cell.length_a   1.000
_cell.length_b   1.000
_cell.length_c   1.000
_cell.angle_alpha   90.00
_cell.angle_beta   90.00
_cell.angle_gamma   90.00
#
_symmetry.space_group_name_H-M   'P 1'
#
loop_
_entity.id
_entity.type
_entity.pdbx_description
1 polymer ?
#
loop_
_entity_poly.entity_id
_entity_poly.type
_entity_poly.pdbx_seq_one_letter_code
_entity_poly.pdbx_strand_id
1 'polypeptide(L)'
;FPRLFKEWNIAKLSIEYDSEPFGKERDAAIKKLASEAGVEVIVRISHTLYDLDKIIELNGGQPPLTYKRFQTLISRMEPLEMPVETITPEVMKKCTTPVSDDHDEKYGVPSLEELGFDTDGLPSAVWPGGETEALTRLERHLERKAWVAN
;
A
#
# COMPACT_ATOMS: atom_id res chain seq x y z
N PHE A 1 -1.49 -13.47 -12.54
CA PHE A 1 -0.23 -13.87 -11.88
C PHE A 1 0.47 -15.08 -12.50
N PRO A 2 -0.16 -16.25 -12.72
CA PRO A 2 0.56 -17.45 -13.18
C PRO A 2 1.40 -17.24 -14.45
N ARG A 3 0.84 -16.52 -15.44
CA ARG A 3 1.57 -16.13 -16.66
C ARG A 3 2.82 -15.30 -16.34
N LEU A 4 2.68 -14.25 -15.52
CA LEU A 4 3.80 -13.35 -15.15
C LEU A 4 4.89 -14.07 -14.37
N PHE A 5 4.53 -14.97 -13.44
CA PHE A 5 5.52 -15.76 -12.69
C PHE A 5 6.40 -16.58 -13.62
N LYS A 6 5.80 -17.18 -14.64
CA LYS A 6 6.52 -17.97 -15.64
C LYS A 6 7.30 -17.08 -16.62
N GLU A 7 6.66 -16.07 -17.19
CA GLU A 7 7.21 -15.20 -18.23
C GLU A 7 8.44 -14.43 -17.72
N TRP A 8 8.40 -13.96 -16.47
CA TRP A 8 9.48 -13.20 -15.86
C TRP A 8 10.38 -14.02 -14.94
N ASN A 9 10.15 -15.33 -14.83
CA ASN A 9 10.90 -16.24 -13.95
C ASN A 9 11.00 -15.69 -12.50
N ILE A 10 9.85 -15.34 -11.92
CA ILE A 10 9.76 -14.69 -10.62
C ILE A 10 10.09 -15.67 -9.50
N ALA A 11 10.88 -15.22 -8.52
CA ALA A 11 11.15 -15.96 -7.28
C ALA A 11 10.48 -15.36 -6.03
N LYS A 12 10.16 -14.06 -6.05
CA LYS A 12 9.55 -13.34 -4.92
C LYS A 12 8.45 -12.38 -5.37
N LEU A 13 7.38 -12.32 -4.59
CA LEU A 13 6.30 -11.34 -4.71
C LEU A 13 6.12 -10.65 -3.35
N SER A 14 6.08 -9.32 -3.33
CA SER A 14 5.80 -8.55 -2.12
C SER A 14 4.52 -7.75 -2.25
N ILE A 15 3.70 -7.71 -1.20
CA ILE A 15 2.48 -6.91 -1.11
C ILE A 15 2.36 -6.24 0.26
N GLU A 16 1.71 -5.07 0.29
CA GLU A 16 1.17 -4.50 1.52
C GLU A 16 -0.02 -5.36 2.01
N TYR A 17 -0.16 -5.53 3.31
CA TYR A 17 -1.28 -6.27 3.90
C TYR A 17 -2.59 -5.49 3.73
N ASP A 18 -3.54 -6.12 3.08
CA ASP A 18 -4.91 -5.64 2.97
C ASP A 18 -5.78 -6.29 4.06
N SER A 19 -6.28 -5.47 4.98
CA SER A 19 -7.12 -5.95 6.09
C SER A 19 -8.59 -6.11 5.73
N GLU A 20 -9.02 -5.60 4.57
CA GLU A 20 -10.42 -5.66 4.14
C GLU A 20 -10.80 -7.10 3.76
N PRO A 21 -12.05 -7.55 4.02
CA PRO A 21 -12.44 -8.94 3.80
C PRO A 21 -12.21 -9.44 2.37
N PHE A 22 -12.54 -8.61 1.37
CA PHE A 22 -12.32 -8.94 -0.04
C PHE A 22 -10.82 -9.00 -0.38
N GLY A 23 -10.03 -8.05 0.14
CA GLY A 23 -8.59 -8.02 -0.01
C GLY A 23 -7.92 -9.28 0.54
N LYS A 24 -8.32 -9.72 1.74
CA LYS A 24 -7.84 -10.97 2.35
C LYS A 24 -8.14 -12.19 1.48
N GLU A 25 -9.35 -12.30 0.93
CA GLU A 25 -9.72 -13.42 0.06
C GLU A 25 -8.94 -13.42 -1.26
N ARG A 26 -8.85 -12.26 -1.92
CA ARG A 26 -8.02 -12.06 -3.12
C ARG A 26 -6.58 -12.49 -2.85
N ASP A 27 -5.97 -11.98 -1.79
CA ASP A 27 -4.56 -12.20 -1.50
C ASP A 27 -4.29 -13.65 -1.06
N ALA A 28 -5.25 -14.32 -0.42
CA ALA A 28 -5.16 -15.76 -0.13
C ALA A 28 -5.12 -16.59 -1.42
N ALA A 29 -5.95 -16.25 -2.42
CA ALA A 29 -5.91 -16.90 -3.73
C ALA A 29 -4.58 -16.65 -4.44
N ILE A 30 -4.05 -15.42 -4.40
CA ILE A 30 -2.74 -15.11 -5.00
C ILE A 30 -1.59 -15.84 -4.29
N LYS A 31 -1.61 -15.92 -2.95
CA LYS A 31 -0.62 -16.69 -2.17
C LYS A 31 -0.62 -18.16 -2.55
N LYS A 32 -1.79 -18.75 -2.78
CA LYS A 32 -1.91 -20.14 -3.25
C LYS A 32 -1.24 -20.31 -4.62
N LEU A 33 -1.56 -19.44 -5.58
CA LEU A 33 -0.96 -19.47 -6.92
C LEU A 33 0.55 -19.25 -6.90
N ALA A 34 1.04 -18.38 -6.02
CA ALA A 34 2.48 -18.13 -5.84
C ALA A 34 3.18 -19.36 -5.25
N SER A 35 2.61 -19.99 -4.22
CA SER A 35 3.13 -21.22 -3.63
C SER A 35 3.20 -22.37 -4.65
N GLU A 36 2.16 -22.56 -5.46
CA GLU A 36 2.12 -23.55 -6.55
C GLU A 36 3.20 -23.30 -7.61
N ALA A 37 3.60 -22.04 -7.81
CA ALA A 37 4.66 -21.63 -8.73
C ALA A 37 6.06 -21.57 -8.09
N GLY A 38 6.20 -21.90 -6.80
CA GLY A 38 7.48 -21.81 -6.08
C GLY A 38 7.94 -20.37 -5.78
N VAL A 39 7.01 -19.40 -5.77
CA VAL A 39 7.26 -17.98 -5.51
C VAL A 39 7.07 -17.68 -4.03
N GLU A 40 8.09 -17.09 -3.39
CA GLU A 40 8.00 -16.59 -2.01
C GLU A 40 7.10 -15.35 -1.95
N VAL A 41 6.12 -15.33 -1.03
CA VAL A 41 5.26 -14.15 -0.81
C VAL A 41 5.64 -13.44 0.48
N ILE A 42 6.05 -12.18 0.36
CA ILE A 42 6.38 -11.30 1.48
C ILE A 42 5.21 -10.34 1.72
N VAL A 43 4.69 -10.31 2.93
CA VAL A 43 3.59 -9.42 3.32
C VAL A 43 4.00 -8.57 4.51
N ARG A 44 3.76 -7.26 4.42
CA ARG A 44 4.04 -6.29 5.50
C ARG A 44 2.84 -5.39 5.74
N ILE A 45 2.60 -5.05 7.01
CA ILE A 45 1.54 -4.12 7.40
C ILE A 45 2.14 -2.71 7.36
N SER A 46 1.61 -1.86 6.48
CA SER A 46 1.99 -0.45 6.38
C SER A 46 0.81 0.48 6.09
N HIS A 47 -0.37 -0.07 5.77
CA HIS A 47 -1.59 0.72 5.56
C HIS A 47 -2.22 1.22 6.88
N THR A 48 -2.04 0.46 7.96
CA THR A 48 -2.57 0.77 9.29
C THR A 48 -1.43 0.96 10.28
N LEU A 49 -1.64 1.83 11.27
CA LEU A 49 -0.66 2.06 12.33
C LEU A 49 -0.38 0.79 13.16
N TYR A 50 -1.39 -0.05 13.36
CA TYR A 50 -1.32 -1.25 14.18
C TYR A 50 -1.68 -2.48 13.37
N ASP A 51 -1.20 -3.63 13.86
CA ASP A 51 -1.73 -4.94 13.49
C ASP A 51 -3.14 -5.12 14.09
N LEU A 52 -4.15 -5.14 13.22
CA LEU A 52 -5.55 -5.21 13.62
C LEU A 52 -5.89 -6.55 14.26
N ASP A 53 -5.22 -7.64 13.88
CA ASP A 53 -5.48 -8.96 14.42
C ASP A 53 -5.00 -9.02 15.89
N LYS A 54 -3.91 -8.32 16.23
CA LYS A 54 -3.48 -8.15 17.64
C LYS A 54 -4.46 -7.33 18.47
N ILE A 55 -5.08 -6.29 17.90
CA ILE A 55 -6.13 -5.51 18.61
C ILE A 55 -7.32 -6.41 18.94
N ILE A 56 -7.74 -7.26 17.99
CA ILE A 56 -8.84 -8.21 18.16
C ILE A 56 -8.49 -9.26 19.22
N GLU A 57 -7.27 -9.80 19.20
CA GLU A 57 -6.77 -10.75 20.20
C GLU A 57 -6.80 -10.16 21.61
N LEU A 58 -6.26 -8.94 21.80
CA LEU A 58 -6.28 -8.22 23.08
C LEU A 58 -7.70 -7.95 23.60
N ASN A 59 -8.69 -7.95 22.71
CA ASN A 59 -10.10 -7.78 23.06
C ASN A 59 -10.86 -9.11 23.20
N GLY A 60 -10.17 -10.24 23.31
CA GLY A 60 -10.79 -11.55 23.52
C GLY A 60 -11.33 -12.17 22.23
N GLY A 61 -10.70 -11.90 21.09
CA GLY A 61 -11.05 -12.49 19.79
C GLY A 61 -12.23 -11.81 19.09
N GLN A 62 -12.64 -10.61 19.51
CA GLN A 62 -13.70 -9.83 18.88
C GLN A 62 -13.26 -8.37 18.67
N PRO A 63 -13.65 -7.72 17.56
CA PRO A 63 -13.31 -6.31 17.35
C PRO A 63 -13.99 -5.42 18.38
N PRO A 64 -13.33 -4.34 18.85
CA PRO A 64 -13.96 -3.39 19.75
C PRO A 64 -15.09 -2.63 19.03
N LEU A 65 -16.31 -2.72 19.56
CA LEU A 65 -17.50 -2.08 18.96
C LEU A 65 -17.72 -0.62 19.39
N THR A 66 -16.85 -0.08 20.25
CA THR A 66 -16.87 1.33 20.64
C THR A 66 -15.50 1.94 20.51
N TYR A 67 -15.46 3.20 20.09
CA TYR A 67 -14.19 3.92 19.92
C TYR A 67 -13.42 4.06 21.25
N LYS A 68 -14.10 4.26 22.38
CA LYS A 68 -13.46 4.32 23.70
C LYS A 68 -12.78 3.00 24.08
N ARG A 69 -13.40 1.86 23.75
CA ARG A 69 -12.78 0.55 23.96
C ARG A 69 -11.55 0.37 23.06
N PHE A 70 -11.65 0.75 21.79
CA PHE A 70 -10.52 0.76 20.87
C PHE A 70 -9.34 1.59 21.42
N GLN A 71 -9.58 2.84 21.86
CA GLN A 71 -8.58 3.70 22.49
C GLN A 71 -7.93 3.04 23.72
N THR A 72 -8.72 2.35 24.55
CA THR A 72 -8.23 1.65 25.75
C THR A 72 -7.35 0.45 25.41
N LEU A 73 -7.59 -0.19 24.27
CA LEU A 73 -6.79 -1.32 23.81
C LEU A 73 -5.45 -0.83 23.25
N ILE A 74 -5.47 0.14 22.32
CA ILE A 74 -4.23 0.66 21.72
C ILE A 74 -3.33 1.37 22.74
N SER A 75 -3.89 1.94 23.82
CA SER A 75 -3.08 2.55 24.89
C SER A 75 -2.29 1.54 25.73
N ARG A 76 -2.55 0.24 25.57
CA ARG A 76 -1.83 -0.87 26.22
C ARG A 76 -0.90 -1.62 25.27
N MET A 77 -0.91 -1.25 23.98
CA MET A 77 -0.03 -1.86 22.98
C MET A 77 1.36 -1.23 23.04
N GLU A 78 2.33 -1.94 22.47
CA GLU A 78 3.67 -1.42 22.30
C GLU A 78 3.67 -0.11 21.49
N PRO A 79 4.63 0.80 21.74
CA PRO A 79 4.81 1.99 20.93
C PRO A 79 4.99 1.65 19.45
N LEU A 80 4.53 2.56 18.58
CA LEU A 80 4.70 2.41 17.14
C LEU A 80 6.18 2.44 16.76
N GLU A 81 6.56 1.54 15.87
CA GLU A 81 7.86 1.57 15.21
C GLU A 81 7.95 2.80 14.29
N MET A 82 9.16 3.31 14.09
CA MET A 82 9.40 4.38 13.14
C MET A 82 9.11 3.91 11.71
N PRO A 83 8.63 4.79 10.80
CA PRO A 83 8.52 4.46 9.40
C PRO A 83 9.84 3.92 8.86
N VAL A 84 9.76 2.88 8.02
CA VAL A 84 10.93 2.32 7.35
C VAL A 84 11.56 3.36 6.42
N GLU A 85 12.86 3.20 6.16
CA GLU A 85 13.60 4.10 5.28
C GLU A 85 13.02 4.09 3.85
N THR A 86 13.03 5.26 3.22
CA THR A 86 12.65 5.41 1.80
C THR A 86 13.57 4.58 0.92
N ILE A 87 13.01 3.95 -0.13
CA ILE A 87 13.82 3.24 -1.12
C ILE A 87 14.62 4.25 -1.94
N THR A 88 15.94 4.18 -1.84
CA THR A 88 16.87 5.00 -2.62
C THR A 88 17.63 4.16 -3.65
N PRO A 89 18.31 4.79 -4.63
CA PRO A 89 19.20 4.06 -5.54
C PRO A 89 20.26 3.22 -4.80
N GLU A 90 20.75 3.70 -3.66
CA GLU A 90 21.71 2.99 -2.82
C GLU A 90 21.12 1.74 -2.15
N VAL A 91 19.82 1.75 -1.83
CA VAL A 91 19.09 0.57 -1.33
C VAL A 91 18.95 -0.48 -2.45
N MET A 92 18.62 -0.02 -3.66
CA MET A 92 18.46 -0.89 -4.83
C MET A 92 19.78 -1.53 -5.28
N LYS A 93 20.92 -0.87 -5.06
CA LYS A 93 22.27 -1.37 -5.37
C LYS A 93 22.40 -1.83 -6.83
N LYS A 94 22.44 -3.15 -7.04
CA LYS A 94 22.56 -3.81 -8.35
C LYS A 94 21.22 -4.32 -8.89
N CYS A 95 20.14 -4.14 -8.13
CA CYS A 95 18.80 -4.47 -8.57
C CYS A 95 18.39 -3.47 -9.64
N THR A 96 18.06 -3.99 -10.83
CA THR A 96 17.64 -3.19 -11.98
C THR A 96 16.33 -3.74 -12.52
N THR A 97 15.49 -2.87 -13.05
CA THR A 97 14.26 -3.25 -13.75
C THR A 97 14.54 -3.32 -15.25
N PRO A 98 14.42 -4.48 -15.91
CA PRO A 98 14.48 -4.55 -17.36
C PRO A 98 13.32 -3.77 -17.98
N VAL A 99 13.62 -2.86 -18.91
CA VAL A 99 12.64 -2.05 -19.63
C VAL A 99 12.91 -2.18 -21.13
N SER A 100 11.88 -2.51 -21.89
CA SER A 100 11.93 -2.60 -23.36
C SER A 100 11.41 -1.31 -24.00
N ASP A 101 11.74 -1.10 -25.28
CA ASP A 101 11.33 0.10 -26.02
C ASP A 101 9.80 0.21 -26.20
N ASP A 102 9.09 -0.93 -26.14
CA ASP A 102 7.62 -1.02 -26.20
C ASP A 102 6.94 -0.98 -24.81
N HIS A 103 7.63 -0.46 -23.79
CA HIS A 103 7.12 -0.41 -22.42
C HIS A 103 5.78 0.32 -22.32
N ASP A 104 5.69 1.53 -22.86
CA ASP A 104 4.50 2.37 -22.74
C ASP A 104 3.28 1.73 -23.42
N GLU A 105 3.49 1.01 -24.54
CA GLU A 105 2.43 0.29 -25.24
C GLU A 105 1.87 -0.89 -24.44
N LYS A 106 2.69 -1.56 -23.63
CA LYS A 106 2.31 -2.77 -22.89
C LYS A 106 1.93 -2.53 -21.43
N TYR A 107 2.57 -1.56 -20.79
CA TYR A 107 2.57 -1.36 -19.33
C TYR A 107 2.38 0.11 -18.93
N GLY A 108 2.19 1.03 -19.89
CA GLY A 108 1.95 2.44 -19.63
C GLY A 108 0.71 2.67 -18.77
N VAL A 109 0.70 3.80 -18.06
CA VAL A 109 -0.47 4.24 -17.29
C VAL A 109 -1.52 4.73 -18.28
N PRO A 110 -2.72 4.14 -18.33
CA PRO A 110 -3.72 4.53 -19.32
C PRO A 110 -4.31 5.90 -19.01
N SER A 111 -4.66 6.65 -20.05
CA SER A 111 -5.43 7.88 -19.94
C SER A 111 -6.91 7.59 -19.61
N LEU A 112 -7.67 8.62 -19.21
CA LEU A 112 -9.11 8.47 -18.99
C LEU A 112 -9.85 8.14 -20.29
N GLU A 113 -9.44 8.74 -21.40
CA GLU A 113 -9.99 8.51 -22.73
C GLU A 113 -9.72 7.06 -23.20
N GLU A 114 -8.53 6.53 -22.92
CA GLU A 114 -8.19 5.12 -23.22
C GLU A 114 -9.02 4.14 -22.40
N LEU A 115 -9.43 4.53 -21.19
CA LEU A 115 -10.38 3.80 -20.36
C LEU A 115 -11.85 4.00 -20.80
N GLY A 116 -12.10 4.85 -21.81
CA GLY A 116 -13.41 5.09 -22.40
C GLY A 116 -14.23 6.19 -21.73
N PHE A 117 -13.60 7.05 -20.92
CA PHE A 117 -14.26 8.21 -20.34
C PHE A 117 -14.28 9.39 -21.30
N ASP A 118 -15.39 10.12 -21.32
CA ASP A 118 -15.49 11.43 -21.94
C ASP A 118 -14.85 12.47 -21.02
N THR A 119 -13.84 13.17 -21.51
CA THR A 119 -13.08 14.18 -20.76
C THR A 119 -13.41 15.61 -21.17
N ASP A 120 -14.34 15.80 -22.11
CA ASP A 120 -14.75 17.12 -22.56
C ASP A 120 -15.36 17.94 -21.41
N GLY A 121 -14.79 19.13 -21.20
CA GLY A 121 -15.23 20.04 -20.14
C GLY A 121 -14.86 19.61 -18.72
N LEU A 122 -14.03 18.56 -18.54
CA LEU A 122 -13.52 18.23 -17.21
C LEU A 122 -12.61 19.34 -16.67
N PRO A 123 -12.90 19.90 -15.50
CA PRO A 123 -12.01 20.86 -14.86
C PRO A 123 -10.76 20.16 -14.34
N SER A 124 -9.69 20.91 -14.10
CA SER A 124 -8.51 20.40 -13.40
C SER A 124 -8.89 19.79 -12.04
N ALA A 125 -8.26 18.67 -11.70
CA ALA A 125 -8.54 17.97 -10.45
C ALA A 125 -8.23 18.87 -9.24
N VAL A 126 -9.24 19.12 -8.41
CA VAL A 126 -9.11 19.85 -7.14
C VAL A 126 -8.21 19.09 -6.15
N TRP A 127 -8.18 17.77 -6.28
CA TRP A 127 -7.34 16.86 -5.50
C TRP A 127 -6.41 16.09 -6.45
N PRO A 128 -5.27 16.67 -6.85
CA PRO A 128 -4.27 15.94 -7.61
C PRO A 128 -3.79 14.72 -6.80
N GLY A 129 -3.71 13.58 -7.47
CA GLY A 129 -3.21 12.34 -6.85
C GLY A 129 -1.68 12.26 -6.83
N GLY A 130 -1.15 11.25 -6.12
CA GLY A 130 0.27 10.91 -6.12
C GLY A 130 1.01 11.24 -4.81
N GLU A 131 2.12 10.53 -4.58
CA GLU A 131 2.95 10.65 -3.38
C GLU A 131 3.57 12.05 -3.22
N THR A 132 4.09 12.63 -4.31
CA THR A 132 4.71 13.97 -4.29
C THR A 132 3.75 15.04 -3.76
N GLU A 133 2.50 15.02 -4.20
CA GLU A 133 1.47 15.96 -3.72
C GLU A 133 1.09 15.66 -2.27
N ALA A 134 0.98 14.37 -1.89
CA ALA A 134 0.69 13.97 -0.52
C ALA A 134 1.76 14.47 0.47
N LEU A 135 3.05 14.31 0.15
CA LEU A 135 4.17 14.81 0.96
C LEU A 135 4.17 16.34 1.04
N THR A 136 3.97 17.02 -0.10
CA THR A 136 3.87 18.49 -0.13
C THR A 136 2.74 18.99 0.78
N ARG A 137 1.58 18.32 0.76
CA ARG A 137 0.45 18.65 1.65
C ARG A 137 0.74 18.34 3.11
N LEU A 138 1.45 17.25 3.40
CA LEU A 138 1.85 16.88 4.75
C LEU A 138 2.77 17.95 5.35
N GLU A 139 3.79 18.41 4.63
CA GLU A 139 4.69 19.47 5.08
C GLU A 139 3.92 20.76 5.41
N ARG A 140 3.09 21.25 4.48
CA ARG A 140 2.23 22.43 4.68
C ARG A 140 1.27 22.26 5.86
N HIS A 141 0.73 21.06 6.05
CA HIS A 141 -0.17 20.76 7.16
C HIS A 141 0.54 20.83 8.52
N LEU A 142 1.79 20.36 8.59
CA LEU A 142 2.61 20.45 9.79
C LEU A 142 3.00 21.90 10.11
N GLU A 143 3.35 22.71 9.10
CA GLU A 143 3.61 24.15 9.26
C GLU A 143 2.39 24.88 9.85
N ARG A 144 1.19 24.60 9.32
CA ARG A 144 -0.05 25.21 9.81
C ARG A 144 -0.41 24.79 11.23
N LYS A 145 -0.13 23.55 11.63
CA LYS A 145 -0.41 23.06 12.99
C LYS A 145 0.54 23.63 14.03
N ALA A 146 1.82 23.83 13.68
CA ALA A 146 2.77 24.48 14.57
C ALA A 146 2.34 25.93 14.92
N TRP A 147 1.62 26.61 14.03
CA TRP A 147 1.10 27.95 14.26
C TRP A 147 -0.04 28.02 15.30
N VAL A 148 -0.84 26.96 15.48
CA VAL A 148 -1.98 26.92 16.42
C VAL A 148 -1.56 26.49 17.84
N ALA A 149 -0.37 25.91 17.99
CA ALA A 149 0.15 25.40 19.26
C ALA A 149 1.09 26.37 20.00
N ASN A 150 1.09 27.67 19.64
CA ASN A 150 1.79 28.75 20.33
C ASN A 150 0.82 29.74 20.98
#